data_AF-A0AAJ0IAP9-F1
#
_entry.id   AF-A0AAJ0IAP9-F1
#
_cell.length_a   1.000
_cell.length_b   1.000
_cell.length_c   1.000
_cell.angle_alpha   90.00
_cell.angle_beta   90.00
_cell.angle_gamma   90.00
#
_symmetry.space_group_name_H-M   'P 1'
#
loop_
_entity.id
_entity.type
_entity.pdbx_description
1 polymer ?
#
loop_
_entity_poly.entity_id
_entity_poly.type
_entity_poly.pdbx_seq_one_letter_code
_entity_poly.pdbx_strand_id
1 'polypeptide(L)'
;MAQCGIPRSWSDGGRFHQARSQPQIGKSIRFGSLNDRRRARVPDLKRWDGASRTSQPWDCLWKRDPELWHRKGNCLVYLYGRGQSSRSPSFKVPFNTLLATQCQPLIARCIRRDIPETVDIKASQIELYIPAPPTATEAEVIRHYLDIRNFFAWIFRRSMAGEHLGATLIRLLHTMTELRCLGVNNADDLLSYADEEGYLEMCNQPAHALGMLQFAEYCQDRRLYIEAFTHCTGMFEELYVVPEYQASVPHNYFSVV
;
A
#
# COMPACT_ATOMS: atom_id res chain seq x y z
N MET A 1 -26.11 -4.12 -11.34
CA MET A 1 -25.90 -2.93 -10.49
C MET A 1 -26.10 -3.34 -9.05
N ALA A 2 -25.03 -3.76 -8.38
CA ALA A 2 -25.04 -4.10 -6.96
C ALA A 2 -24.09 -3.13 -6.26
N GLN A 3 -24.65 -2.26 -5.42
CA GLN A 3 -23.91 -1.33 -4.58
C GLN A 3 -23.26 -2.13 -3.45
N CYS A 4 -21.94 -2.03 -3.32
CA CYS A 4 -21.22 -2.60 -2.20
C CYS A 4 -21.53 -1.77 -0.95
N GLY A 5 -22.45 -2.25 -0.12
CA GLY A 5 -22.87 -1.62 1.12
C GLY A 5 -21.83 -1.83 2.21
N ILE A 6 -21.23 -0.73 2.67
CA ILE A 6 -20.44 -0.67 3.91
C ILE A 6 -21.40 -0.89 5.10
N PRO A 7 -21.16 -1.83 6.03
CA PRO A 7 -22.01 -1.95 7.21
C PRO A 7 -21.82 -0.75 8.14
N ARG A 8 -22.90 -0.02 8.39
CA ARG A 8 -22.98 0.97 9.48
C ARG A 8 -23.39 0.29 10.79
N SER A 9 -22.88 0.91 11.86
CA SER A 9 -23.37 0.98 13.24
C SER A 9 -23.03 -0.15 14.20
N TRP A 10 -22.09 0.16 15.08
CA TRP A 10 -22.27 -0.06 16.52
C TRP A 10 -22.61 1.31 17.11
N SER A 11 -23.84 1.45 17.57
CA SER A 11 -24.33 2.59 18.31
C SER A 11 -24.39 2.18 19.77
N ASP A 12 -23.57 2.76 20.62
CA ASP A 12 -23.92 2.90 22.02
C ASP A 12 -23.42 4.24 22.58
N GLY A 13 -24.37 4.97 23.16
CA GLY A 13 -24.22 6.32 23.65
C GLY A 13 -23.48 6.37 24.98
N GLY A 14 -22.34 7.05 24.99
CA GLY A 14 -21.66 7.50 26.20
C GLY A 14 -21.43 9.01 26.12
N ARG A 15 -22.32 9.78 26.74
CA ARG A 15 -22.24 11.24 26.86
C ARG A 15 -21.11 11.58 27.84
N PHE A 16 -19.99 12.13 27.37
CA PHE A 16 -18.98 12.75 28.21
C PHE A 16 -18.72 14.20 27.80
N HIS A 17 -18.74 15.05 28.83
CA HIS A 17 -18.68 16.50 28.75
C HIS A 17 -17.34 17.01 28.22
N GLN A 18 -17.45 18.07 27.42
CA GLN A 18 -16.39 18.86 26.81
C GLN A 18 -15.58 19.61 27.87
N ALA A 19 -14.26 19.38 27.93
CA ALA A 19 -13.30 20.31 28.50
C ALA A 19 -12.36 20.77 27.38
N ARG A 20 -12.48 22.05 27.00
CA ARG A 20 -11.59 22.71 26.05
C ARG A 20 -10.23 22.92 26.72
N SER A 21 -9.20 22.27 26.19
CA SER A 21 -7.80 22.61 26.45
C SER A 21 -7.14 22.89 25.10
N GLN A 22 -6.65 24.13 24.92
CA GLN A 22 -5.91 24.56 23.73
C GLN A 22 -4.67 23.66 23.53
N PRO A 23 -4.41 23.12 22.33
CA PRO A 23 -3.16 22.44 22.07
C PRO A 23 -2.05 23.46 21.88
N GLN A 24 -1.04 23.39 22.74
CA GLN A 24 0.21 24.12 22.58
C GLN A 24 0.91 23.67 21.30
N ILE A 25 1.45 24.65 20.57
CA ILE A 25 2.23 24.47 19.34
C ILE A 25 3.48 23.64 19.67
N GLY A 26 3.42 22.34 19.35
CA GLY A 26 4.53 21.40 19.46
C GLY A 26 5.58 21.66 18.38
N LYS A 27 6.84 21.79 18.81
CA LYS A 27 8.02 22.02 17.96
C LYS A 27 8.13 20.94 16.88
N SER A 28 8.33 21.34 15.62
CA SER A 28 8.49 20.42 14.50
C SER A 28 9.69 19.48 14.71
N ILE A 29 9.45 18.18 14.65
CA ILE A 29 10.52 17.18 14.64
C ILE A 29 11.28 17.33 13.32
N ARG A 30 12.57 17.67 13.40
CA ARG A 30 13.48 17.71 12.24
C ARG A 30 13.66 16.28 11.72
N PHE A 31 13.20 16.03 10.49
CA PHE A 31 13.30 14.76 9.75
C PHE A 31 14.75 14.30 9.43
N GLY A 32 15.77 14.99 9.96
CA GLY A 32 17.19 14.74 9.68
C GLY A 32 17.87 13.70 10.58
N SER A 33 17.17 13.05 11.51
CA SER A 33 17.81 12.19 12.52
C SER A 33 17.21 10.78 12.60
N LEU A 34 17.08 10.09 11.46
CA LEU A 34 16.79 8.63 11.43
C LEU A 34 18.03 7.79 11.11
N ASN A 35 19.21 8.41 10.97
CA ASN A 35 20.45 7.70 10.68
C ASN A 35 21.26 7.29 11.93
N ASP A 36 20.84 7.63 13.15
CA ASP A 36 21.62 7.28 14.34
C ASP A 36 20.74 6.83 15.52
N ARG A 37 20.95 5.56 15.92
CA ARG A 37 20.72 4.96 17.26
C ARG A 37 19.29 4.61 17.71
N ARG A 38 18.75 3.59 17.04
CA ARG A 38 18.27 2.29 17.58
C ARG A 38 17.48 1.70 16.41
N ARG A 39 18.03 0.69 15.72
CA ARG A 39 17.32 0.05 14.61
C ARG A 39 16.00 -0.51 15.17
N ALA A 40 14.88 0.19 14.96
CA ALA A 40 13.62 -0.49 14.85
C ALA A 40 13.86 -1.65 13.88
N ARG A 41 13.48 -2.87 14.26
CA ARG A 41 13.68 -4.04 13.42
C ARG A 41 13.00 -3.73 12.09
N VAL A 42 13.79 -3.51 11.05
CA VAL A 42 13.26 -3.31 9.70
C VAL A 42 12.44 -4.57 9.42
N PRO A 43 11.15 -4.46 9.06
CA PRO A 43 10.33 -5.63 8.77
C PRO A 43 11.00 -6.48 7.69
N ASP A 44 10.76 -7.78 7.70
CA ASP A 44 11.26 -8.67 6.66
C ASP A 44 10.44 -8.47 5.38
N LEU A 45 10.75 -7.38 4.67
CA LEU A 45 10.00 -6.95 3.51
C LEU A 45 10.40 -7.80 2.31
N LYS A 46 9.39 -8.28 1.60
CA LYS A 46 9.56 -9.08 0.40
C LYS A 46 9.00 -8.36 -0.80
N ARG A 47 9.68 -8.48 -1.94
CA ARG A 47 9.17 -8.20 -3.27
C ARG A 47 8.45 -9.44 -3.74
N TRP A 48 7.16 -9.31 -4.04
CA TRP A 48 6.27 -10.39 -4.48
C TRP A 48 6.20 -10.40 -6.00
N ASP A 49 6.99 -11.26 -6.63
CA ASP A 49 6.96 -11.45 -8.09
C ASP A 49 6.03 -12.60 -8.43
N GLY A 50 4.78 -12.28 -8.76
CA GLY A 50 3.76 -13.29 -9.03
C GLY A 50 4.02 -14.03 -10.35
N ALA A 51 4.57 -13.34 -11.35
CA ALA A 51 4.88 -13.92 -12.65
C ALA A 51 5.96 -15.00 -12.56
N SER A 52 7.03 -14.75 -11.79
CA SER A 52 8.04 -15.78 -11.52
C SER A 52 7.69 -16.70 -10.36
N ARG A 53 6.59 -16.42 -9.64
CA ARG A 53 6.16 -17.13 -8.42
C ARG A 53 7.27 -17.19 -7.36
N THR A 54 7.95 -16.07 -7.16
CA THR A 54 9.04 -15.96 -6.19
C THR A 54 8.89 -14.73 -5.31
N SER A 55 9.32 -14.84 -4.05
CA SER A 55 9.53 -13.70 -3.17
C SER A 55 11.02 -13.44 -2.96
N GLN A 56 11.47 -12.20 -3.07
CA GLN A 56 12.85 -11.81 -2.81
C GLN A 56 12.91 -10.73 -1.72
N PRO A 57 13.98 -10.62 -0.91
CA PRO A 57 14.13 -9.52 0.03
C PRO A 57 14.03 -8.16 -0.69
N TRP A 58 13.29 -7.23 -0.12
CA TRP A 58 13.09 -5.89 -0.66
C TRP A 58 13.69 -4.83 0.27
N ASP A 59 14.73 -4.15 -0.21
CA ASP A 59 15.58 -3.25 0.60
C ASP A 59 15.54 -1.78 0.12
N CYS A 60 14.53 -1.42 -0.67
CA CYS A 60 14.40 -0.10 -1.28
C CYS A 60 13.76 0.96 -0.36
N LEU A 61 13.48 0.62 0.91
CA LEU A 61 13.04 1.59 1.91
C LEU A 61 13.98 2.80 1.94
N TRP A 62 13.41 3.99 1.80
CA TRP A 62 14.11 5.28 1.81
C TRP A 62 15.13 5.50 0.68
N LYS A 63 15.22 4.57 -0.25
CA LYS A 63 16.04 4.67 -1.47
C LYS A 63 15.14 4.99 -2.66
N ARG A 64 15.79 5.18 -3.80
CA ARG A 64 15.14 5.21 -5.10
C ARG A 64 14.70 3.80 -5.48
N ASP A 65 13.41 3.60 -5.74
CA ASP A 65 12.90 2.32 -6.20
C ASP A 65 13.23 2.14 -7.70
N PRO A 66 14.01 1.12 -8.09
CA PRO A 66 14.39 0.90 -9.49
C PRO A 66 13.21 0.50 -10.39
N GLU A 67 12.18 -0.16 -9.85
CA GLU A 67 11.00 -0.62 -10.62
C GLU A 67 10.08 0.55 -11.00
N LEU A 68 10.11 1.60 -10.19
CA LEU A 68 9.31 2.83 -10.34
C LEU A 68 10.16 4.01 -10.83
N TRP A 69 11.32 3.73 -11.43
CA TRP A 69 12.19 4.75 -12.02
C TRP A 69 12.20 4.69 -13.55
N HIS A 70 11.24 5.36 -14.16
CA HIS A 70 11.09 5.43 -15.61
C HIS A 70 12.03 6.46 -16.22
N ARG A 71 12.83 6.02 -17.20
CA ARG A 71 13.76 6.89 -17.95
C ARG A 71 13.06 8.13 -18.54
N LYS A 72 11.89 7.91 -19.14
CA LYS A 72 11.04 8.93 -19.78
C LYS A 72 9.98 9.55 -18.84
N GLY A 73 10.05 9.27 -17.52
CA GLY A 73 9.13 9.89 -16.56
C GLY A 73 9.36 11.39 -16.42
N ASN A 74 8.29 12.17 -16.27
CA ASN A 74 8.33 13.62 -16.04
C ASN A 74 7.82 14.02 -14.65
N CYS A 75 7.35 13.06 -13.85
CA CYS A 75 6.87 13.29 -12.48
C CYS A 75 7.85 12.70 -11.46
N LEU A 76 8.35 13.52 -10.55
CA LEU A 76 9.13 13.12 -9.38
C LEU A 76 8.21 13.00 -8.16
N VAL A 77 8.31 11.87 -7.45
CA VAL A 77 7.50 11.61 -6.26
C VAL A 77 8.38 11.59 -5.02
N TYR A 78 7.99 12.37 -4.02
CA TYR A 78 8.67 12.54 -2.75
C TYR A 78 7.77 12.05 -1.62
N LEU A 79 8.23 11.06 -0.85
CA LEU A 79 7.46 10.49 0.28
C LEU A 79 7.76 11.19 1.63
N TYR A 80 8.10 12.47 1.57
CA TYR A 80 8.38 13.34 2.71
C TYR A 80 7.96 14.77 2.36
N GLY A 81 7.82 15.61 3.39
CA GLY A 81 7.40 16.99 3.21
C GLY A 81 8.50 17.83 2.59
N ARG A 82 8.11 18.88 1.87
CA ARG A 82 9.07 19.84 1.29
C ARG A 82 9.95 20.44 2.38
N GLY A 83 11.25 20.48 2.14
CA GLY A 83 12.23 21.01 3.11
C GLY A 83 12.46 20.13 4.35
N GLN A 84 11.75 19.01 4.48
CA GLN A 84 11.95 18.08 5.60
C GLN A 84 13.15 17.16 5.38
N SER A 85 13.53 16.90 4.12
CA SER A 85 14.66 16.03 3.79
C SER A 85 15.42 16.52 2.56
N SER A 86 16.74 16.31 2.56
CA SER A 86 17.63 16.49 1.41
C SER A 86 17.75 15.23 0.55
N ARG A 87 16.96 14.18 0.85
CA ARG A 87 16.92 12.95 0.05
C ARG A 87 16.52 13.24 -1.40
N SER A 88 16.82 12.30 -2.28
CA SER A 88 16.37 12.32 -3.66
C SER A 88 14.92 11.82 -3.76
N PRO A 89 14.23 12.06 -4.90
CA PRO A 89 12.90 11.51 -5.13
C PRO A 89 12.88 10.00 -4.97
N SER A 90 11.80 9.47 -4.39
CA SER A 90 11.60 8.03 -4.24
C SER A 90 11.31 7.37 -5.59
N PHE A 91 10.47 8.02 -6.43
CA PHE A 91 10.03 7.52 -7.73
C PHE A 91 10.19 8.55 -8.85
N LYS A 92 10.28 8.07 -10.09
CA LYS A 92 10.22 8.88 -11.30
C LYS A 92 9.28 8.22 -12.30
N VAL A 93 8.11 8.81 -12.53
CA VAL A 93 7.03 8.16 -13.28
C VAL A 93 6.45 9.07 -14.37
N PRO A 94 5.81 8.52 -15.42
CA PRO A 94 5.04 9.30 -16.38
C PRO A 94 3.76 9.89 -15.76
N PHE A 95 3.63 11.22 -15.75
CA PHE A 95 2.46 11.90 -15.16
C PHE A 95 1.15 11.56 -15.87
N ASN A 96 1.18 11.42 -17.20
CA ASN A 96 -0.02 11.10 -17.99
C ASN A 96 -0.64 9.76 -17.59
N THR A 97 0.15 8.80 -17.11
CA THR A 97 -0.39 7.53 -16.61
C THR A 97 -1.22 7.75 -15.35
N LEU A 98 -0.81 8.66 -14.45
CA LEU A 98 -1.58 9.00 -13.23
C LEU A 98 -2.93 9.65 -13.58
N LEU A 99 -2.98 10.44 -14.66
CA LEU A 99 -4.23 11.02 -15.16
C LEU A 99 -5.15 9.94 -15.75
N ALA A 100 -4.58 8.97 -16.48
CA ALA A 100 -5.34 7.88 -17.07
C ALA A 100 -5.93 6.91 -16.03
N THR A 101 -5.28 6.72 -14.88
CA THR A 101 -5.71 5.79 -13.82
C THR A 101 -6.73 6.36 -12.82
N GLN A 102 -7.37 7.48 -13.14
CA GLN A 102 -8.39 8.14 -12.29
C GLN A 102 -7.85 8.57 -10.91
N CYS A 103 -6.61 9.05 -10.84
CA CYS A 103 -5.95 9.48 -9.59
C CYS A 103 -6.05 10.99 -9.31
N GLN A 104 -7.15 11.64 -9.75
CA GLN A 104 -7.35 13.07 -9.56
C GLN A 104 -7.28 13.51 -8.09
N PRO A 105 -7.82 12.76 -7.10
CA PRO A 105 -7.70 13.13 -5.69
C PRO A 105 -6.25 13.21 -5.21
N LEU A 106 -5.40 12.24 -5.60
CA LEU A 106 -3.97 12.27 -5.31
C LEU A 106 -3.31 13.52 -5.92
N ILE A 107 -3.56 13.79 -7.19
CA ILE A 107 -2.95 14.91 -7.91
C ILE A 107 -3.35 16.24 -7.25
N ALA A 108 -4.65 16.44 -7.01
CA ALA A 108 -5.17 17.67 -6.39
C ALA A 108 -4.59 17.94 -4.98
N ARG A 109 -4.29 16.87 -4.24
CA ARG A 109 -3.72 16.94 -2.87
C ARG A 109 -2.22 17.20 -2.86
N CYS A 110 -1.48 16.62 -3.81
CA CYS A 110 -0.03 16.47 -3.71
C CYS A 110 0.77 17.24 -4.76
N ILE A 111 0.12 17.81 -5.78
CA ILE A 111 0.81 18.61 -6.80
C ILE A 111 1.25 19.97 -6.24
N ARG A 112 2.46 20.38 -6.63
CA ARG A 112 2.94 21.73 -6.38
C ARG A 112 2.02 22.72 -7.10
N ARG A 113 1.32 23.59 -6.35
CA ARG A 113 0.38 24.59 -6.86
C ARG A 113 1.03 25.79 -7.58
N ASP A 114 2.35 25.81 -7.72
CA ASP A 114 3.09 26.84 -8.46
C ASP A 114 3.27 26.50 -9.95
N ILE A 115 2.41 25.65 -10.52
CA ILE A 115 2.39 25.39 -11.96
C ILE A 115 1.34 26.33 -12.56
N PRO A 116 1.72 27.40 -13.30
CA PRO A 116 0.76 28.20 -14.03
C PRO A 116 -0.12 27.29 -14.91
N GLU A 117 -1.43 27.51 -14.92
CA GLU A 117 -2.42 26.70 -15.67
C GLU A 117 -2.11 26.59 -17.18
N THR A 118 -1.20 27.43 -17.69
CA THR A 118 -0.79 27.53 -19.09
C THR A 118 0.49 26.75 -19.46
N VAL A 119 1.15 26.11 -18.49
CA VAL A 119 2.38 25.37 -18.78
C VAL A 119 2.07 24.04 -19.46
N ASP A 120 2.70 23.78 -20.60
CA ASP A 120 2.65 22.47 -21.25
C ASP A 120 3.17 21.38 -20.30
N ILE A 121 2.23 20.67 -19.66
CA ILE A 121 2.46 19.59 -18.70
C ILE A 121 3.35 18.49 -19.31
N LYS A 122 3.40 18.40 -20.65
CA LYS A 122 4.27 17.44 -21.37
C LYS A 122 5.74 17.79 -21.30
N ALA A 123 6.10 19.08 -21.19
CA ALA A 123 7.48 19.55 -21.18
C ALA A 123 8.02 19.86 -19.77
N SER A 124 7.14 20.09 -18.79
CA SER A 124 7.55 20.48 -17.46
C SER A 124 7.71 19.31 -16.50
N GLN A 125 8.76 19.38 -15.69
CA GLN A 125 8.99 18.45 -14.60
C GLN A 125 8.00 18.73 -13.46
N ILE A 126 7.24 17.71 -13.08
CA ILE A 126 6.21 17.79 -12.03
C ILE A 126 6.75 17.17 -10.76
N GLU A 127 6.47 17.79 -9.62
CA GLU A 127 6.87 17.29 -8.30
C GLU A 127 5.62 17.01 -7.46
N LEU A 128 5.50 15.79 -6.95
CA LEU A 128 4.46 15.36 -6.04
C LEU A 128 5.04 15.08 -4.66
N TYR A 129 4.51 15.72 -3.63
CA TYR A 129 4.90 15.49 -2.24
C TYR A 129 3.79 14.76 -1.49
N ILE A 130 4.11 13.57 -0.97
CA ILE A 130 3.17 12.66 -0.29
C ILE A 130 3.75 12.28 1.09
N PRO A 131 3.89 13.23 2.02
CA PRO A 131 4.40 12.94 3.35
C PRO A 131 3.46 12.02 4.14
N ALA A 132 4.03 11.20 5.01
CA ALA A 132 3.27 10.57 6.09
C ALA A 132 2.69 11.65 7.03
N PRO A 133 1.63 11.34 7.79
CA PRO A 133 1.09 12.28 8.79
C PRO A 133 2.19 12.78 9.75
N PRO A 134 2.20 14.06 10.14
CA PRO A 134 3.26 14.60 11.01
C PRO A 134 3.35 13.95 12.40
N THR A 135 2.26 13.33 12.85
CA THR A 135 2.15 12.62 14.13
C THR A 135 2.45 11.12 14.01
N ALA A 136 2.83 10.64 12.82
CA ALA A 136 3.06 9.22 12.56
C ALA A 136 4.27 8.71 13.34
N THR A 137 4.11 7.55 13.96
CA THR A 137 5.19 6.72 14.49
C THR A 137 6.07 6.19 13.36
N GLU A 138 7.29 5.76 13.66
CA GLU A 138 8.21 5.20 12.65
C GLU A 138 7.59 4.05 11.85
N ALA A 139 6.87 3.14 12.52
CA ALA A 139 6.16 2.05 11.88
C ALA A 139 5.07 2.55 10.92
N GLU A 140 4.34 3.61 11.30
CA GLU A 140 3.35 4.26 10.42
C GLU A 140 3.98 4.94 9.21
N VAL A 141 5.17 5.53 9.36
CA VAL A 141 5.89 6.12 8.22
C VAL A 141 6.37 5.03 7.25
N ILE A 142 6.92 3.91 7.75
CA ILE A 142 7.28 2.74 6.92
C ILE A 142 6.04 2.20 6.20
N ARG A 143 4.93 2.07 6.93
CA ARG A 143 3.65 1.63 6.40
C ARG A 143 3.15 2.54 5.28
N HIS A 144 3.11 3.86 5.52
CA HIS A 144 2.73 4.85 4.52
C HIS A 144 3.62 4.78 3.29
N TYR A 145 4.94 4.61 3.46
CA TYR A 145 5.85 4.42 2.34
C TYR A 145 5.43 3.24 1.47
N LEU A 146 5.19 2.08 2.08
CA LEU A 146 4.81 0.86 1.37
C LEU A 146 3.46 0.99 0.66
N ASP A 147 2.47 1.62 1.28
CA ASP A 147 1.15 1.85 0.69
C ASP A 147 1.26 2.68 -0.58
N ILE A 148 1.95 3.81 -0.50
CA ILE A 148 2.15 4.66 -1.68
C ILE A 148 2.99 3.92 -2.72
N ARG A 149 4.06 3.24 -2.33
CA ARG A 149 4.90 2.46 -3.26
C ARG A 149 4.09 1.42 -4.02
N ASN A 150 3.26 0.63 -3.33
CA ASN A 150 2.44 -0.41 -3.96
C ASN A 150 1.32 0.18 -4.79
N PHE A 151 0.77 1.34 -4.42
CA PHE A 151 -0.16 2.06 -5.26
C PHE A 151 0.47 2.46 -6.60
N PHE A 152 1.70 2.99 -6.59
CA PHE A 152 2.44 3.24 -7.83
C PHE A 152 2.81 1.94 -8.56
N ALA A 153 3.13 0.86 -7.84
CA ALA A 153 3.39 -0.45 -8.45
C ALA A 153 2.17 -0.99 -9.23
N TRP A 154 0.97 -0.85 -8.66
CA TRP A 154 -0.29 -1.18 -9.33
C TRP A 154 -0.49 -0.36 -10.62
N ILE A 155 -0.33 0.97 -10.56
CA ILE A 155 -0.45 1.86 -11.73
C ILE A 155 0.48 1.45 -12.87
N PHE A 156 1.69 1.00 -12.53
CA PHE A 156 2.76 0.74 -13.50
C PHE A 156 3.03 -0.74 -13.79
N ARG A 157 2.14 -1.64 -13.34
CA ARG A 157 2.28 -3.10 -13.53
C ARG A 157 3.65 -3.60 -13.06
N ARG A 158 3.92 -3.33 -11.78
CA ARG A 158 5.12 -3.78 -11.07
C ARG A 158 4.71 -4.64 -9.89
N SER A 159 5.59 -5.56 -9.51
CA SER A 159 5.48 -6.40 -8.33
C SER A 159 5.27 -5.59 -7.05
N MET A 160 4.38 -6.03 -6.17
CA MET A 160 4.19 -5.43 -4.85
C MET A 160 5.35 -5.73 -3.89
N ALA A 161 5.45 -4.94 -2.84
CA ALA A 161 6.40 -5.16 -1.75
C ALA A 161 5.70 -5.09 -0.40
N GLY A 162 5.98 -6.05 0.47
CA GLY A 162 5.37 -6.13 1.79
C GLY A 162 5.80 -7.38 2.54
N GLU A 163 5.49 -7.42 3.83
CA GLU A 163 5.82 -8.56 4.70
C GLU A 163 4.96 -9.80 4.37
N HIS A 164 3.66 -9.57 4.15
CA HIS A 164 2.67 -10.59 3.81
C HIS A 164 1.85 -10.16 2.60
N LEU A 165 1.62 -11.07 1.65
CA LEU A 165 0.91 -10.75 0.41
C LEU A 165 -0.54 -10.31 0.66
N GLY A 166 -1.31 -11.07 1.44
CA GLY A 166 -2.73 -10.78 1.71
C GLY A 166 -2.95 -9.42 2.39
N ALA A 167 -2.19 -9.13 3.44
CA ALA A 167 -2.22 -7.82 4.10
C ALA A 167 -1.82 -6.68 3.15
N THR A 168 -0.89 -6.95 2.23
CA THR A 168 -0.46 -5.96 1.23
C THR A 168 -1.57 -5.65 0.21
N LEU A 169 -2.29 -6.66 -0.27
CA LEU A 169 -3.45 -6.50 -1.16
C LEU A 169 -4.56 -5.67 -0.49
N ILE A 170 -4.92 -6.00 0.75
CA ILE A 170 -5.96 -5.28 1.50
C ILE A 170 -5.59 -3.81 1.66
N ARG A 171 -4.33 -3.52 1.99
CA ARG A 171 -3.84 -2.14 2.15
C ARG A 171 -3.77 -1.39 0.83
N LEU A 172 -3.42 -2.07 -0.26
CA LEU A 172 -3.49 -1.50 -1.60
C LEU A 172 -4.94 -1.12 -1.95
N LEU A 173 -5.92 -1.97 -1.66
CA LEU A 173 -7.34 -1.68 -1.88
C LEU A 173 -7.81 -0.43 -1.11
N HIS A 174 -7.42 -0.31 0.15
CA HIS A 174 -7.65 0.91 0.95
C HIS A 174 -7.02 2.14 0.31
N THR A 175 -5.74 2.03 -0.07
CA THR A 175 -4.99 3.12 -0.70
C THR A 175 -5.62 3.55 -2.03
N MET A 176 -6.06 2.60 -2.85
CA MET A 176 -6.79 2.88 -4.09
C MET A 176 -8.09 3.64 -3.82
N THR A 177 -8.82 3.25 -2.78
CA THR A 177 -10.06 3.91 -2.36
C THR A 177 -9.84 5.35 -1.90
N GLU A 178 -8.71 5.63 -1.24
CA GLU A 178 -8.38 6.99 -0.81
C GLU A 178 -7.86 7.90 -1.92
N LEU A 179 -7.12 7.33 -2.89
CA LEU A 179 -6.35 8.11 -3.86
C LEU A 179 -7.01 8.19 -5.25
N ARG A 180 -8.03 7.39 -5.53
CA ARG A 180 -8.76 7.37 -6.81
C ARG A 180 -10.13 8.03 -6.70
N CYS A 181 -10.68 8.41 -7.86
CA CYS A 181 -12.00 9.01 -7.96
C CYS A 181 -13.12 8.13 -7.39
N LEU A 182 -14.16 8.78 -6.89
CA LEU A 182 -15.40 8.12 -6.48
C LEU A 182 -16.07 7.42 -7.67
N GLY A 183 -16.69 6.27 -7.40
CA GLY A 183 -17.43 5.49 -8.40
C GLY A 183 -16.59 4.47 -9.19
N VAL A 184 -15.28 4.42 -8.96
CA VAL A 184 -14.39 3.40 -9.56
C VAL A 184 -14.46 2.10 -8.75
N ASN A 185 -14.47 0.95 -9.42
CA ASN A 185 -14.42 -0.35 -8.74
C ASN A 185 -12.97 -0.76 -8.47
N ASN A 186 -12.45 -0.35 -7.32
CA ASN A 186 -11.07 -0.66 -6.93
C ASN A 186 -10.84 -2.16 -6.69
N ALA A 187 -11.85 -2.90 -6.25
CA ALA A 187 -11.71 -4.34 -5.99
C ALA A 187 -11.52 -5.10 -7.31
N ASP A 188 -12.36 -4.83 -8.32
CA ASP A 188 -12.23 -5.45 -9.65
C ASP A 188 -10.90 -5.08 -10.32
N ASP A 189 -10.48 -3.81 -10.22
CA ASP A 189 -9.21 -3.34 -10.78
C ASP A 189 -8.00 -3.96 -10.08
N LEU A 190 -8.09 -4.17 -8.76
CA LEU A 190 -7.04 -4.85 -7.99
C LEU A 190 -7.01 -6.34 -8.31
N LEU A 191 -8.17 -6.99 -8.48
CA LEU A 191 -8.23 -8.39 -8.87
C LEU A 191 -7.69 -8.61 -10.28
N SER A 192 -8.00 -7.72 -11.23
CA SER A 192 -7.42 -7.75 -12.58
C SER A 192 -5.90 -7.56 -12.56
N TYR A 193 -5.40 -6.71 -11.67
CA TYR A 193 -3.97 -6.60 -11.42
C TYR A 193 -3.37 -7.86 -10.81
N ALA A 194 -4.05 -8.47 -9.85
CA ALA A 194 -3.60 -9.71 -9.22
C ALA A 194 -3.55 -10.88 -10.20
N ASP A 195 -4.49 -10.94 -11.14
CA ASP A 195 -4.50 -11.92 -12.23
C ASP A 195 -3.29 -11.70 -13.16
N GLU A 196 -3.16 -10.49 -13.71
CA GLU A 196 -2.10 -10.17 -14.69
C GLU A 196 -0.68 -10.27 -14.12
N GLU A 197 -0.46 -9.91 -12.85
CA GLU A 197 0.84 -10.07 -12.19
C GLU A 197 1.07 -11.50 -11.66
N GLY A 198 0.13 -12.43 -11.82
CA GLY A 198 0.28 -13.84 -11.46
C GLY A 198 0.07 -14.16 -9.98
N TYR A 199 -0.57 -13.28 -9.20
CA TYR A 199 -0.90 -13.56 -7.81
C TYR A 199 -2.08 -14.54 -7.64
N LEU A 200 -2.94 -14.68 -8.66
CA LEU A 200 -4.01 -15.69 -8.68
C LEU A 200 -3.51 -17.09 -9.03
N GLU A 201 -2.26 -17.23 -9.47
CA GLU A 201 -1.62 -18.51 -9.71
C GLU A 201 -1.24 -19.17 -8.37
N MET A 202 -2.20 -19.89 -7.77
CA MET A 202 -2.10 -20.46 -6.42
C MET A 202 -1.59 -21.91 -6.38
N CYS A 203 -1.48 -22.58 -7.53
CA CYS A 203 -1.02 -23.97 -7.60
C CYS A 203 0.44 -24.08 -7.15
N ASN A 204 0.70 -24.91 -6.12
CA ASN A 204 2.02 -25.05 -5.48
C ASN A 204 2.59 -23.72 -4.98
N GLN A 205 1.72 -22.78 -4.59
CA GLN A 205 2.07 -21.45 -4.09
C GLN A 205 1.30 -21.16 -2.80
N PRO A 206 1.71 -21.71 -1.64
CA PRO A 206 0.95 -21.60 -0.41
C PRO A 206 0.83 -20.15 0.10
N ALA A 207 1.84 -19.30 -0.12
CA ALA A 207 1.78 -17.88 0.22
C ALA A 207 0.74 -17.12 -0.63
N HIS A 208 0.62 -17.46 -1.92
CA HIS A 208 -0.42 -16.89 -2.79
C HIS A 208 -1.80 -17.35 -2.35
N ALA A 209 -1.98 -18.65 -2.12
CA ALA A 209 -3.26 -19.22 -1.69
C ALA A 209 -3.75 -18.59 -0.38
N LEU A 210 -2.88 -18.49 0.65
CA LEU A 210 -3.23 -17.84 1.91
C LEU A 210 -3.46 -16.34 1.75
N GLY A 211 -2.64 -15.65 0.96
CA GLY A 211 -2.80 -14.23 0.68
C GLY A 211 -4.14 -13.93 0.00
N MET A 212 -4.52 -14.73 -0.99
CA MET A 212 -5.80 -14.61 -1.70
C MET A 212 -6.98 -15.03 -0.83
N LEU A 213 -6.83 -16.04 0.03
CA LEU A 213 -7.85 -16.43 0.98
C LEU A 213 -8.18 -15.26 1.94
N GLN A 214 -7.13 -14.64 2.50
CA GLN A 214 -7.28 -13.47 3.37
C GLN A 214 -7.92 -12.28 2.64
N PHE A 215 -7.49 -12.01 1.40
CA PHE A 215 -8.04 -10.93 0.60
C PHE A 215 -9.51 -11.18 0.21
N ALA A 216 -9.86 -12.41 -0.15
CA ALA A 216 -11.22 -12.82 -0.47
C ALA A 216 -12.16 -12.68 0.74
N GLU A 217 -11.69 -13.10 1.93
CA GLU A 217 -12.43 -12.91 3.17
C GLU A 217 -12.68 -11.43 3.45
N TYR A 218 -11.66 -10.57 3.31
CA TYR A 218 -11.82 -9.13 3.48
C TYR A 218 -12.85 -8.54 2.50
N CYS A 219 -12.79 -8.94 1.23
CA CYS A 219 -13.73 -8.46 0.20
C CYS A 219 -15.11 -9.12 0.26
N GLN A 220 -15.28 -10.14 1.10
CA GLN A 220 -16.46 -11.02 1.11
C GLN A 220 -16.74 -11.65 -0.28
N ASP A 221 -15.67 -11.95 -1.05
CA ASP A 221 -15.78 -12.62 -2.35
C ASP A 221 -15.83 -14.13 -2.16
N ARG A 222 -17.05 -14.68 -2.22
CA ARG A 222 -17.30 -16.11 -2.05
C ARG A 222 -16.57 -16.98 -3.08
N ARG A 223 -16.41 -16.52 -4.33
CA ARG A 223 -15.81 -17.35 -5.39
C ARG A 223 -14.32 -17.48 -5.17
N LEU A 224 -13.64 -16.34 -5.00
CA LEU A 224 -12.21 -16.30 -4.73
C LEU A 224 -11.88 -17.04 -3.43
N TYR A 225 -12.74 -16.91 -2.41
CA TYR A 225 -12.55 -17.61 -1.13
C TYR A 225 -12.55 -19.13 -1.32
N ILE A 226 -13.54 -19.69 -2.01
CA ILE A 226 -13.65 -21.15 -2.23
C ILE A 226 -12.46 -21.66 -3.03
N GLU A 227 -12.03 -20.92 -4.06
CA GLU A 227 -10.89 -21.28 -4.90
C GLU A 227 -9.59 -21.28 -4.09
N ALA A 228 -9.27 -20.18 -3.41
CA ALA A 228 -8.10 -20.06 -2.57
C ALA A 228 -8.09 -21.09 -1.43
N PHE A 229 -9.25 -21.34 -0.81
CA PHE A 229 -9.39 -22.36 0.23
C PHE A 229 -9.07 -23.76 -0.30
N THR A 230 -9.55 -24.10 -1.50
CA THR A 230 -9.28 -25.40 -2.13
C THR A 230 -7.77 -25.59 -2.34
N HIS A 231 -7.07 -24.56 -2.83
CA HIS A 231 -5.62 -24.58 -2.97
C HIS A 231 -4.91 -24.74 -1.62
N CYS A 232 -5.34 -24.02 -0.58
CA CYS A 232 -4.81 -24.17 0.77
C CYS A 232 -4.96 -25.61 1.28
N THR A 233 -6.14 -26.23 1.14
CA THR A 233 -6.37 -27.61 1.58
C THR A 233 -5.50 -28.62 0.82
N GLY A 234 -5.27 -28.39 -0.48
CA GLY A 234 -4.39 -29.22 -1.30
C GLY A 234 -2.91 -29.12 -0.92
N MET A 235 -2.51 -28.05 -0.24
CA MET A 235 -1.13 -27.78 0.20
C MET A 235 -1.00 -27.77 1.73
N PHE A 236 -1.93 -28.40 2.46
CA PHE A 236 -2.04 -28.30 3.91
C PHE A 236 -0.72 -28.59 4.66
N GLU A 237 0.03 -29.59 4.19
CA GLU A 237 1.33 -30.01 4.75
C GLU A 237 2.42 -28.95 4.64
N GLU A 238 2.25 -27.92 3.81
CA GLU A 238 3.25 -26.86 3.61
C GLU A 238 2.81 -25.53 4.23
N LEU A 239 1.55 -25.38 4.66
CA LEU A 239 1.04 -24.09 5.11
C LEU A 239 1.72 -23.58 6.39
N TYR A 240 2.03 -24.46 7.34
CA TYR A 240 2.50 -24.06 8.68
C TYR A 240 3.90 -23.41 8.68
N VAL A 241 4.71 -23.65 7.65
CA VAL A 241 6.04 -23.02 7.51
C VAL A 241 5.99 -21.65 6.83
N VAL A 242 4.84 -21.29 6.26
CA VAL A 242 4.68 -20.09 5.45
C VAL A 242 4.32 -18.91 6.37
N PRO A 243 5.02 -17.76 6.30
CA PRO A 243 4.76 -16.61 7.16
C PRO A 243 3.32 -16.07 7.07
N GLU A 244 2.68 -16.17 5.91
CA GLU A 244 1.28 -15.82 5.70
C GLU A 244 0.33 -16.59 6.63
N TYR A 245 0.66 -17.84 6.97
CA TYR A 245 -0.14 -18.66 7.88
C TYR A 245 -0.11 -18.06 9.28
N GLN A 246 1.07 -17.69 9.78
CA GLN A 246 1.23 -17.06 11.10
C GLN A 246 0.54 -15.69 11.19
N ALA A 247 0.46 -14.96 10.08
CA ALA A 247 -0.26 -13.69 10.00
C ALA A 247 -1.78 -13.84 9.95
N SER A 248 -2.28 -14.94 9.38
CA SER A 248 -3.71 -15.26 9.28
C SER A 248 -4.30 -15.85 10.56
N VAL A 249 -3.48 -16.48 11.40
CA VAL A 249 -3.94 -17.10 12.65
C VAL A 249 -3.90 -16.06 13.78
N PRO A 250 -5.03 -15.73 14.42
CA PRO A 250 -5.02 -14.92 15.63
C PRO A 250 -4.10 -15.59 16.66
N HIS A 251 -3.19 -14.83 17.28
CA HIS A 251 -2.17 -15.33 18.21
C HIS A 251 -2.70 -16.11 19.44
N ASN A 252 -4.02 -16.33 19.56
CA ASN A 252 -4.68 -17.01 20.67
C ASN A 252 -5.13 -18.45 20.38
N TYR A 253 -4.90 -19.02 19.19
CA TYR A 253 -5.44 -20.36 18.87
C TYR A 253 -4.52 -21.56 19.17
N PHE A 254 -3.25 -21.35 19.52
CA PHE A 254 -2.29 -22.45 19.79
C PHE A 254 -1.77 -22.52 21.24
N SER A 255 -2.50 -21.98 22.21
CA SER A 255 -2.17 -22.13 23.64
C SER A 255 -2.90 -23.29 24.33
N VAL A 256 -3.40 -24.27 23.56
CA VAL A 256 -4.04 -25.47 24.12
C VAL A 256 -3.58 -26.70 23.35
N VAL A 257 -2.35 -27.14 23.61
CA VAL A 257 -1.99 -28.56 23.72
C VAL A 257 -0.95 -28.70 24.81
#